data_AF-F9WG96-F1
#
_entry.id   AF-F9WG96-F1
#
_cell.length_a   1.000
_cell.length_b   1.000
_cell.length_c   1.000
_cell.angle_alpha   90.00
_cell.angle_beta   90.00
_cell.angle_gamma   90.00
#
_symmetry.space_group_name_H-M   'P 1'
#
loop_
_entity.id
_entity.type
_entity.pdbx_description
1 polymer ?
#
loop_
_entity_poly.entity_id
_entity_poly.type
_entity_poly.pdbx_seq_one_letter_code
_entity_poly.pdbx_strand_id
1 'polypeptide(L)'
;MVMHVSYLPWEREAERSRASVLSRYRLPASIYSFEAADQQCRLEEKWLYKHGWENFPIACGFFLVDAVSEGVSLSEGAEASTRAMVLLKVTKTRYHHTKTSKVKRFLNRMAETFTNWDEMESRLRCEIIYVLHADSATIKTRQRCDSGGMACDAGIEEFCDGIGQLLVKLFD
;
A
#
# COMPACT_ATOMS: atom_id res chain seq x y z
N MET A 1 -3.51 1.70 24.54
CA MET A 1 -3.69 2.23 23.18
C MET A 1 -4.73 1.39 22.44
N VAL A 2 -5.90 1.95 22.15
CA VAL A 2 -6.94 1.29 21.35
C VAL A 2 -6.76 1.73 19.91
N MET A 3 -6.75 0.79 18.97
CA MET A 3 -6.63 1.08 17.54
C MET A 3 -7.94 0.70 16.86
N HIS A 4 -8.58 1.65 16.19
CA HIS A 4 -9.76 1.38 15.37
C HIS A 4 -9.34 1.33 13.90
N VAL A 5 -9.50 0.16 13.27
CA VAL A 5 -9.25 -0.04 11.85
C VAL A 5 -10.57 0.08 11.09
N SER A 6 -10.63 0.92 10.06
CA SER A 6 -11.78 1.09 9.19
C SER A 6 -11.39 0.94 7.74
N TYR A 7 -12.08 0.08 7.00
CA TYR A 7 -11.99 0.06 5.54
C TYR A 7 -12.74 1.26 4.96
N LEU A 8 -12.20 1.86 3.89
CA LEU A 8 -12.80 2.97 3.16
C LEU A 8 -13.34 2.44 1.81
N PRO A 9 -14.57 1.89 1.77
CA PRO A 9 -15.14 1.28 0.59
C PRO A 9 -15.52 2.30 -0.48
N TRP A 10 -15.70 1.82 -1.70
CA TRP A 10 -16.50 2.54 -2.70
C TRP A 10 -17.98 2.58 -2.28
N GLU A 11 -18.71 3.66 -2.61
CA GLU A 11 -20.16 3.80 -2.32
C GLU A 11 -21.03 2.63 -2.84
N ARG A 12 -20.52 1.83 -3.79
CA ARG A 12 -21.23 0.69 -4.41
C ARG A 12 -20.49 -0.65 -4.29
N GLU A 13 -19.46 -0.72 -3.45
CA GLU A 13 -18.63 -1.93 -3.32
C GLU A 13 -19.32 -3.01 -2.47
N ALA A 14 -19.41 -4.24 -2.97
CA ALA A 14 -20.03 -5.36 -2.28
C ALA A 14 -19.20 -5.81 -1.05
N GLU A 15 -19.87 -6.23 0.02
CA GLU A 15 -19.21 -6.56 1.30
C GLU A 15 -18.21 -7.74 1.22
N ARG A 16 -18.33 -8.59 0.20
CA ARG A 16 -17.45 -9.75 0.00
C ARG A 16 -16.04 -9.37 -0.46
N SER A 17 -15.84 -8.16 -0.96
CA SER A 17 -14.52 -7.64 -1.36
C SER A 17 -13.67 -7.17 -0.17
N ARG A 18 -14.21 -7.22 1.06
CA ARG A 18 -13.69 -6.55 2.26
C ARG A 18 -12.62 -7.29 3.07
N ALA A 19 -12.09 -8.42 2.60
CA ALA A 19 -11.08 -9.15 3.34
C ALA A 19 -9.70 -8.46 3.20
N SER A 20 -9.38 -7.53 4.11
CA SER A 20 -8.04 -6.95 4.19
C SER A 20 -7.01 -8.01 4.57
N VAL A 21 -5.85 -7.95 3.91
CA VAL A 21 -4.72 -8.84 4.17
C VAL A 21 -4.15 -8.67 5.59
N LEU A 22 -4.44 -7.55 6.23
CA LEU A 22 -4.00 -7.22 7.58
C LEU A 22 -4.72 -8.01 8.67
N SER A 23 -5.89 -8.58 8.38
CA SER A 23 -6.65 -9.39 9.34
C SER A 23 -5.88 -10.60 9.86
N ARG A 24 -4.84 -11.04 9.13
CA ARG A 24 -4.06 -12.26 9.41
C ARG A 24 -2.57 -12.00 9.58
N TYR A 25 -2.13 -10.75 9.41
CA TYR A 25 -0.71 -10.44 9.30
C TYR A 25 -0.07 -10.17 10.67
N ARG A 26 1.18 -10.61 10.81
CA ARG A 26 2.06 -10.25 11.92
C ARG A 26 2.97 -9.12 11.46
N LEU A 27 3.02 -8.02 12.22
CA LEU A 27 3.82 -6.84 11.87
C LEU A 27 5.28 -7.18 11.54
N PRO A 28 5.93 -6.41 10.64
CA PRO A 28 7.32 -6.65 10.28
C PRO A 28 8.24 -6.56 11.51
N ALA A 29 9.22 -7.45 11.59
CA ALA A 29 10.13 -7.53 12.73
C ALA A 29 11.33 -6.58 12.61
N SER A 30 11.57 -6.01 11.43
CA SER A 30 12.75 -5.18 11.17
C SER A 30 12.43 -4.07 10.16
N ILE A 31 13.16 -2.95 10.27
CA ILE A 31 13.02 -1.79 9.39
C ILE A 31 14.21 -1.78 8.43
N TYR A 32 13.96 -1.69 7.14
CA TYR A 32 14.97 -1.50 6.12
C TYR A 32 14.85 -0.09 5.55
N SER A 33 15.82 0.76 5.87
CA SER A 33 15.91 2.10 5.28
C SER A 33 16.72 2.03 4.00
N PHE A 34 16.20 2.59 2.91
CA PHE A 34 16.92 2.69 1.65
C PHE A 34 16.93 4.14 1.14
N GLU A 35 18.02 4.51 0.51
CA GLU A 35 18.23 5.79 -0.18
C GLU A 35 18.68 5.47 -1.60
N ALA A 36 18.03 6.05 -2.60
CA ALA A 36 18.26 5.66 -3.99
C ALA A 36 19.65 6.07 -4.47
N ALA A 37 20.48 5.08 -4.83
CA ALA A 37 21.29 5.01 -6.06
C ALA A 37 22.12 3.71 -6.18
N ASP A 38 22.58 3.10 -5.07
CA ASP A 38 23.71 2.15 -5.18
C ASP A 38 23.42 0.68 -4.84
N GLN A 39 22.22 0.32 -4.36
CA GLN A 39 21.96 -1.06 -3.92
C GLN A 39 20.61 -1.59 -4.41
N GLN A 40 20.65 -2.30 -5.55
CA GLN A 40 19.55 -3.16 -5.97
C GLN A 40 19.37 -4.29 -4.95
N CYS A 41 18.18 -4.38 -4.34
CA CYS A 41 17.88 -5.37 -3.30
C CYS A 41 16.71 -6.24 -3.73
N ARG A 42 16.57 -7.42 -3.13
CA ARG A 42 15.35 -8.22 -3.28
C ARG A 42 14.29 -7.71 -2.30
N LEU A 43 13.05 -7.61 -2.75
CA LEU A 43 11.93 -7.27 -1.89
C LEU A 43 11.43 -8.49 -1.12
N GLU A 44 11.29 -8.35 0.20
CA GLU A 44 11.12 -9.46 1.17
C GLU A 44 10.02 -9.13 2.20
N GLU A 45 9.32 -10.15 2.71
CA GLU A 45 8.11 -10.00 3.54
C GLU A 45 8.34 -9.56 4.99
N LYS A 46 9.57 -9.69 5.50
CA LYS A 46 9.89 -9.46 6.93
C LYS A 46 10.27 -8.01 7.25
N TRP A 47 10.31 -7.16 6.23
CA TRP A 47 10.87 -5.82 6.34
C TRP A 47 9.80 -4.74 6.17
N LEU A 48 9.84 -3.76 7.07
CA LEU A 48 9.24 -2.45 6.83
C LEU A 48 10.25 -1.59 6.08
N TYR A 49 9.99 -1.40 4.79
CA TYR A 49 10.78 -0.55 3.92
C TYR A 49 10.44 0.92 4.18
N LYS A 50 11.46 1.72 4.48
CA LYS A 50 11.36 3.16 4.65
C LYS A 50 12.33 3.83 3.70
N HIS A 51 11.87 4.90 3.05
CA HIS A 51 12.74 5.71 2.23
C HIS A 51 13.36 6.85 3.06
N GLY A 52 14.66 7.14 2.88
CA GLY A 52 15.37 8.17 3.65
C GLY A 52 14.95 9.61 3.36
N TRP A 53 14.45 9.91 2.16
CA TRP A 53 14.00 11.27 1.79
C TRP A 53 12.71 11.71 2.48
N GLU A 54 12.71 12.97 2.94
CA GLU A 54 11.50 13.70 3.25
C GLU A 54 10.66 13.80 1.97
N ASN A 55 9.44 13.25 1.96
CA ASN A 55 8.48 13.21 0.83
C ASN A 55 8.59 12.03 -0.16
N PHE A 56 8.78 10.81 0.35
CA PHE A 56 8.47 9.61 -0.43
C PHE A 56 7.06 9.73 -1.05
N PRO A 57 6.89 9.40 -2.35
CA PRO A 57 5.86 10.03 -3.18
C PRO A 57 4.43 9.78 -2.70
N ILE A 58 4.19 8.60 -2.12
CA ILE A 58 2.85 8.18 -1.68
C ILE A 58 2.82 7.87 -0.19
N ALA A 59 3.81 7.16 0.35
CA ALA A 59 3.80 6.62 1.70
C ALA A 59 4.94 7.19 2.57
N CYS A 60 4.94 6.91 3.86
CA CYS A 60 6.08 7.09 4.76
C CYS A 60 6.92 5.80 4.88
N GLY A 61 6.37 4.68 4.43
CA GLY A 61 7.00 3.36 4.37
C GLY A 61 6.03 2.31 3.83
N PHE A 62 6.49 1.09 3.59
CA PHE A 62 5.66 -0.01 3.11
C PHE A 62 6.24 -1.37 3.49
N PHE A 63 5.43 -2.42 3.45
CA PHE A 63 5.88 -3.79 3.67
C PHE A 63 5.09 -4.76 2.78
N LEU A 64 5.62 -5.98 2.61
CA LEU A 64 4.96 -7.05 1.89
C LEU A 64 4.27 -8.03 2.84
N VAL A 65 3.14 -8.55 2.38
CA VAL A 65 2.32 -9.55 3.05
C VAL A 65 2.00 -10.65 2.05
N ASP A 66 2.05 -11.90 2.48
CA ASP A 66 1.47 -13.00 1.72
C ASP A 66 -0.06 -12.92 1.81
N ALA A 67 -0.71 -12.62 0.69
CA ALA A 67 -2.16 -12.57 0.58
C ALA A 67 -2.66 -13.96 0.17
N VAL A 68 -2.50 -14.94 1.08
CA VAL A 68 -3.06 -16.27 0.90
C VAL A 68 -4.59 -16.16 0.85
N SER A 69 -5.19 -16.49 -0.29
CA SER A 69 -6.63 -16.77 -0.35
C SER A 69 -6.92 -17.97 0.56
N GLU A 70 -7.86 -17.83 1.49
CA GLU A 70 -8.37 -18.99 2.23
C GLU A 70 -8.82 -20.10 1.28
N GLY A 71 -8.41 -21.33 1.57
CA GLY A 71 -8.99 -22.53 0.97
C GLY A 71 -8.20 -23.18 -0.18
N VAL A 72 -7.01 -22.69 -0.54
CA VAL A 72 -6.14 -23.38 -1.49
C VAL A 72 -4.97 -24.00 -0.76
N SER A 73 -5.08 -25.30 -0.45
CA SER A 73 -3.90 -26.12 -0.18
C SER A 73 -3.03 -26.08 -1.44
N LEU A 74 -1.91 -25.37 -1.38
CA LEU A 74 -0.96 -25.30 -2.49
C LEU A 74 -0.37 -26.71 -2.69
N SER A 75 -0.86 -27.41 -3.71
CA SER A 75 -0.21 -28.61 -4.23
C SER A 75 1.21 -28.25 -4.68
N GLU A 76 2.15 -29.17 -4.51
CA GLU A 76 3.52 -29.02 -5.00
C GLU A 76 3.47 -28.70 -6.51
N GLY A 77 3.86 -27.46 -6.88
CA GLY A 77 3.68 -26.88 -8.22
C GLY A 77 2.67 -25.73 -8.34
N ALA A 78 2.06 -25.27 -7.26
CA ALA A 78 1.02 -24.24 -7.30
C ALA A 78 1.56 -22.81 -7.55
N GLU A 79 0.90 -22.13 -8.51
CA GLU A 79 0.93 -20.71 -8.82
C GLU A 79 1.27 -19.82 -7.61
N ALA A 80 2.30 -18.98 -7.72
CA ALA A 80 2.80 -18.17 -6.61
C ALA A 80 1.67 -17.38 -5.89
N SER A 81 1.63 -17.47 -4.57
CA SER A 81 0.64 -16.80 -3.74
C SER A 81 0.51 -15.32 -4.13
N THR A 82 -0.72 -14.80 -4.14
CA THR A 82 -0.93 -13.35 -4.36
C THR A 82 -0.17 -12.62 -3.26
N ARG A 83 0.68 -11.65 -3.62
CA ARG A 83 1.35 -10.79 -2.62
C ARG A 83 0.58 -9.49 -2.49
N ALA A 84 0.55 -8.95 -1.29
CA ALA A 84 0.01 -7.64 -1.03
C ALA A 84 1.11 -6.70 -0.51
N MET A 85 1.22 -5.53 -1.14
CA MET A 85 2.04 -4.43 -0.63
C MET A 85 1.16 -3.50 0.18
N VAL A 86 1.55 -3.28 1.43
CA VAL A 86 0.85 -2.40 2.36
C VAL A 86 1.65 -1.11 2.51
N LEU A 87 1.09 -0.02 2.02
CA LEU A 87 1.62 1.34 2.11
C LEU A 87 1.17 2.00 3.42
N LEU A 88 2.09 2.62 4.15
CA LEU A 88 1.79 3.36 5.38
C LEU A 88 1.83 4.86 5.14
N LYS A 89 0.75 5.58 5.46
CA LYS A 89 0.67 7.04 5.36
C LYS A 89 0.32 7.61 6.73
N VAL A 90 1.30 8.17 7.44
CA VAL A 90 1.01 8.92 8.67
C VAL A 90 0.55 10.33 8.29
N THR A 91 -0.55 10.79 8.86
CA THR A 91 -1.09 12.11 8.54
C THR A 91 -1.96 12.72 9.64
N LYS A 92 -2.02 14.07 9.64
CA LYS A 92 -2.95 14.86 10.44
C LYS A 92 -4.10 15.47 9.62
N THR A 93 -4.02 15.42 8.29
CA THR A 93 -5.01 16.08 7.42
C THR A 93 -6.09 15.11 6.94
N ARG A 94 -7.27 15.65 6.62
CA ARG A 94 -8.44 14.86 6.21
C ARG A 94 -8.49 14.53 4.70
N TYR A 95 -7.70 15.21 3.88
CA TYR A 95 -7.70 15.04 2.41
C TYR A 95 -6.30 14.83 1.89
N HIS A 96 -6.14 13.78 1.09
CA HIS A 96 -4.88 13.30 0.53
C HIS A 96 -5.05 12.91 -0.93
N HIS A 97 -5.55 13.82 -1.74
CA HIS A 97 -5.53 13.61 -3.18
C HIS A 97 -4.09 13.32 -3.62
N THR A 98 -3.90 12.10 -4.10
CA THR A 98 -2.60 11.64 -4.58
C THR A 98 -2.59 11.88 -6.07
N LYS A 99 -1.62 12.65 -6.55
CA LYS A 99 -1.49 12.88 -7.99
C LYS A 99 -1.03 11.59 -8.68
N THR A 100 -1.57 11.25 -9.84
CA THR A 100 -1.12 10.12 -10.66
C THR A 100 0.39 10.19 -10.93
N SER A 101 0.95 11.40 -11.09
CA SER A 101 2.39 11.62 -11.22
C SER A 101 3.21 11.15 -10.00
N LYS A 102 2.65 11.21 -8.80
CA LYS A 102 3.30 10.66 -7.58
C LYS A 102 3.25 9.14 -7.55
N VAL A 103 2.18 8.54 -8.08
CA VAL A 103 2.02 7.09 -8.25
C VAL A 103 3.02 6.56 -9.25
N LYS A 104 3.11 7.20 -10.42
CA LYS A 104 4.13 6.88 -11.43
C LYS A 104 5.54 6.91 -10.83
N ARG A 105 5.86 7.99 -10.11
CA ARG A 105 7.18 8.14 -9.46
C ARG A 105 7.44 7.10 -8.39
N PHE A 106 6.40 6.62 -7.71
CA PHE A 106 6.53 5.53 -6.75
C PHE A 106 6.85 4.22 -7.48
N LEU A 107 6.07 3.83 -8.49
CA LEU A 107 6.27 2.59 -9.26
C LEU A 107 7.67 2.55 -9.92
N ASN A 108 8.09 3.64 -10.57
CA ASN A 108 9.43 3.73 -11.17
C ASN A 108 10.55 3.50 -10.15
N ARG A 109 10.44 4.09 -8.95
CA ARG A 109 11.45 3.89 -7.89
C ARG A 109 11.50 2.45 -7.40
N MET A 110 10.35 1.79 -7.35
CA MET A 110 10.29 0.40 -6.95
C MET A 110 11.00 -0.48 -7.98
N ALA A 111 10.77 -0.23 -9.27
CA ALA A 111 11.47 -0.90 -10.37
C ALA A 111 12.99 -0.65 -10.36
N GLU A 112 13.43 0.57 -10.02
CA GLU A 112 14.85 0.91 -9.90
C GLU A 112 15.52 0.25 -8.68
N THR A 113 14.78 0.10 -7.58
CA THR A 113 15.33 -0.37 -6.30
C THR A 113 15.32 -1.90 -6.17
N PHE A 114 14.27 -2.56 -6.67
CA PHE A 114 14.03 -3.97 -6.40
C PHE A 114 14.22 -4.85 -7.63
N THR A 115 15.16 -5.79 -7.57
CA THR A 115 15.51 -6.65 -8.71
C THR A 115 14.37 -7.56 -9.16
N ASN A 116 13.46 -7.89 -8.25
CA ASN A 116 12.30 -8.75 -8.49
C ASN A 116 10.99 -7.96 -8.62
N TRP A 117 11.07 -6.66 -8.94
CA TRP A 117 9.88 -5.81 -9.05
C TRP A 117 8.92 -6.26 -10.15
N ASP A 118 9.41 -6.48 -11.38
CA ASP A 118 8.57 -6.82 -12.55
C ASP A 118 7.75 -8.10 -12.33
N GLU A 119 8.38 -9.13 -11.73
CA GLU A 119 7.72 -10.38 -11.38
C GLU A 119 6.60 -10.15 -10.34
N MET A 120 6.80 -9.20 -9.43
CA MET A 120 5.89 -8.94 -8.35
C MET A 120 4.72 -8.04 -8.77
N GLU A 121 4.98 -6.96 -9.51
CA GLU A 121 3.98 -5.94 -9.88
C GLU A 121 2.76 -6.56 -10.56
N SER A 122 2.98 -7.54 -11.46
CA SER A 122 1.91 -8.24 -12.18
C SER A 122 0.94 -9.03 -11.28
N ARG A 123 1.33 -9.35 -10.04
CA ARG A 123 0.55 -10.16 -9.08
C ARG A 123 0.24 -9.39 -7.79
N LEU A 124 0.55 -8.11 -7.75
CA LEU A 124 0.53 -7.32 -6.52
C LEU A 124 -0.84 -6.70 -6.27
N ARG A 125 -1.45 -7.05 -5.14
CA ARG A 125 -2.51 -6.20 -4.56
C ARG A 125 -1.86 -5.10 -3.74
N CYS A 126 -2.39 -3.88 -3.81
CA CYS A 126 -1.90 -2.78 -3.00
C CYS A 126 -2.96 -2.34 -1.99
N GLU A 127 -2.57 -2.17 -0.74
CA GLU A 127 -3.38 -1.52 0.30
C GLU A 127 -2.64 -0.28 0.81
N ILE A 128 -3.35 0.79 1.14
CA ILE A 128 -2.80 1.96 1.84
C ILE A 128 -3.52 2.15 3.17
N ILE A 129 -2.74 2.21 4.24
CA ILE A 129 -3.20 2.51 5.59
C ILE A 129 -2.90 3.97 5.89
N TYR A 130 -3.95 4.75 6.11
CA TYR A 130 -3.86 6.08 6.69
C TYR A 130 -3.80 5.96 8.21
N VAL A 131 -2.66 6.30 8.81
CA VAL A 131 -2.49 6.38 10.27
C VAL A 131 -2.75 7.82 10.71
N LEU A 132 -3.89 8.04 11.36
CA LEU A 132 -4.30 9.34 11.88
C LEU A 132 -3.86 9.54 13.32
N HIS A 133 -3.33 10.73 13.60
CA HIS A 133 -3.12 11.21 14.96
C HIS A 133 -4.46 11.37 15.69
N ALA A 134 -4.48 11.21 17.02
CA ALA A 134 -5.70 11.26 17.85
C ALA A 134 -6.54 12.52 17.62
N ASP A 135 -5.87 13.68 17.62
CA ASP A 135 -6.49 14.99 17.38
C ASP A 135 -6.96 15.25 15.94
N SER A 136 -6.74 14.32 15.01
CA SER A 136 -7.07 14.54 13.60
C SER A 136 -8.54 14.30 13.32
N ALA A 137 -9.09 15.10 12.41
CA ALA A 137 -10.40 14.83 11.83
C ALA A 137 -10.39 13.50 11.07
N THR A 138 -11.35 12.63 11.38
CA THR A 138 -11.45 11.28 10.78
C THR A 138 -11.72 11.37 9.28
N ILE A 139 -10.94 10.63 8.49
CA ILE A 139 -11.21 10.43 7.06
C ILE A 139 -12.44 9.54 6.92
N LYS A 140 -13.50 10.03 6.31
CA LYS A 140 -14.77 9.28 6.18
C LYS A 140 -14.97 8.66 4.80
N THR A 141 -14.17 9.06 3.83
CA THR A 141 -14.35 8.71 2.42
C THR A 141 -13.04 8.25 1.81
N ARG A 142 -13.14 7.35 0.83
CA ARG A 142 -12.03 6.93 -0.02
C ARG A 142 -11.34 8.15 -0.63
N GLN A 143 -10.01 8.16 -0.60
CA GLN A 143 -9.20 9.22 -1.17
C GLN A 143 -9.04 8.99 -2.68
N ARG A 144 -9.29 10.02 -3.48
CA ARG A 144 -9.19 9.93 -4.94
C ARG A 144 -7.77 10.20 -5.41
N CYS A 145 -7.36 9.51 -6.48
CA CYS A 145 -6.23 9.96 -7.29
C CYS A 145 -6.68 11.08 -8.22
N ASP A 146 -5.84 12.10 -8.37
CA ASP A 146 -6.08 13.24 -9.26
C ASP A 146 -5.07 13.16 -10.41
N SER A 147 -5.53 13.30 -11.65
CA SER A 147 -4.65 13.37 -12.83
C SER A 147 -3.79 14.63 -12.82
N GLY A 148 -4.18 15.65 -12.06
CA GLY A 148 -3.41 16.88 -11.88
C GLY A 148 -3.25 17.68 -13.17
N GLY A 149 -4.16 17.50 -14.13
CA GLY A 149 -4.16 18.17 -15.44
C GLY A 149 -3.21 17.56 -16.49
N MET A 150 -2.56 16.44 -16.19
CA MET A 150 -1.77 15.68 -17.17
C MET A 150 -2.66 14.66 -17.87
N ALA A 151 -2.29 14.25 -19.09
CA ALA A 151 -2.99 13.16 -19.78
C ALA A 151 -3.02 11.93 -18.86
N CYS A 152 -4.23 11.43 -18.60
CA CYS A 152 -4.47 10.28 -17.77
C CYS A 152 -3.79 9.06 -18.38
N ASP A 153 -2.83 8.49 -17.66
CA ASP A 153 -2.31 7.17 -17.97
C ASP A 153 -3.32 6.16 -17.42
N ALA A 154 -4.12 5.57 -18.30
CA ALA A 154 -5.24 4.71 -17.91
C ALA A 154 -4.81 3.57 -16.99
N GLY A 155 -3.59 3.04 -17.16
CA GLY A 155 -3.04 2.01 -16.28
C GLY A 155 -2.75 2.51 -14.87
N ILE A 156 -2.34 3.78 -14.72
CA ILE A 156 -2.08 4.38 -13.40
C ILE A 156 -3.39 4.69 -12.67
N GLU A 157 -4.44 5.08 -13.40
CA GLU A 157 -5.77 5.28 -12.82
C GLU A 157 -6.39 3.97 -12.36
N GLU A 158 -6.32 2.93 -13.20
CA GLU A 158 -6.77 1.58 -12.83
C GLU A 158 -6.01 1.05 -11.61
N PHE A 159 -4.68 1.23 -11.56
CA PHE A 159 -3.88 0.89 -10.38
C PHE A 159 -4.38 1.63 -9.13
N CYS A 160 -4.57 2.95 -9.23
CA CYS A 160 -5.09 3.78 -8.14
C CYS A 160 -6.46 3.31 -7.63
N ASP A 161 -7.37 3.00 -8.55
CA ASP A 161 -8.72 2.54 -8.22
C ASP A 161 -8.70 1.16 -7.56
N GLY A 162 -7.74 0.31 -7.92
CA GLY A 162 -7.50 -1.00 -7.30
C GLY A 162 -6.89 -0.97 -5.89
N ILE A 163 -6.38 0.17 -5.40
CA ILE A 163 -5.73 0.22 -4.07
C ILE A 163 -6.78 0.07 -2.95
N GLY A 164 -6.69 -0.95 -2.11
CA GLY A 164 -7.50 -1.04 -0.88
C GLY A 164 -7.14 0.09 0.08
N GLN A 165 -8.12 0.81 0.62
CA GLN A 165 -7.85 1.94 1.51
C GLN A 165 -8.35 1.64 2.92
N LEU A 166 -7.44 1.75 3.89
CA LEU A 166 -7.71 1.53 5.30
C LEU A 166 -7.36 2.77 6.10
N LEU A 167 -8.04 2.93 7.21
CA LEU A 167 -7.84 3.99 8.18
C LEU A 167 -7.58 3.38 9.54
N VAL A 168 -6.52 3.85 10.19
CA VAL A 168 -6.23 3.58 11.58
C VAL A 168 -6.24 4.91 12.31
N LYS A 169 -7.14 5.07 13.27
CA LYS A 169 -7.12 6.23 14.17
C LYS A 169 -6.48 5.83 15.50
N LEU A 170 -5.44 6.56 15.88
CA LEU A 170 -4.82 6.44 17.18
C LEU A 170 -5.71 7.14 18.22
N PHE A 171 -5.85 6.54 19.39
CA PHE A 171 -6.49 7.15 20.56
C PHE A 171 -5.52 7.06 21.72
N ASP A 172 -5.44 8.13 22.50
CA ASP A 172 -4.63 8.21 23.72
C ASP A 172 -5.15 7.25 24.81
#